data_AF-A0A6M0IGH0-F1
#
_entry.id   AF-A0A6M0IGH0-F1
#
_cell.length_a   1.000
_cell.length_b   1.000
_cell.length_c   1.000
_cell.angle_alpha   90.00
_cell.angle_beta   90.00
_cell.angle_gamma   90.00
#
_symmetry.space_group_name_H-M   'P 1'
#
loop_
_entity.id
_entity.type
_entity.pdbx_description
1 polymer ?
#
loop_
_entity_poly.entity_id
_entity_poly.type
_entity_poly.pdbx_seq_one_letter_code
_entity_poly.pdbx_strand_id
1 'polypeptide(L)'
;MKKARIDRHVRLSRHCVLGLVLLLAGHTTSYGQQAIATPNAAVKSSLTATTVAPIDSMTFDFNRDIAQQLIPFDEIYKLALAYSPSVKFEGAVSNSQMAAFQLSKLQVLQNVTGFANYSTGNQAILSTGTNASDQLGQISNGYRAGVNVAFSVHDLFGRPQQVRLARANYEATKERRRIAEIQLKRDLFNMYQDLLLAQKILQIRLRDDQASLAAYRIGEVELQKGKITPETHAFNSNRYAETKSTVEQAKTQFIKNIYALELFVGVPIYQLKRS
;
A
#
# COMPACT_ATOMS: atom_id res chain seq x y z
N MET A 1 25.95 14.17 40.17
CA MET A 1 25.12 15.18 40.87
C MET A 1 24.49 16.11 39.84
N LYS A 2 23.16 16.35 39.95
CA LYS A 2 22.30 17.45 39.41
C LYS A 2 22.24 17.61 37.86
N LYS A 3 21.17 17.26 37.12
CA LYS A 3 19.74 17.68 37.01
C LYS A 3 19.48 19.11 36.46
N ALA A 4 18.42 19.17 35.62
CA ALA A 4 17.65 20.30 35.03
C ALA A 4 18.15 20.79 33.66
N ARG A 5 17.44 20.75 32.50
CA ARG A 5 16.02 20.89 32.09
C ARG A 5 15.40 22.26 32.42
N ILE A 6 15.12 23.05 31.36
CA ILE A 6 14.16 24.18 31.15
C ILE A 6 14.54 24.71 29.73
N ASP A 7 13.81 24.62 28.63
CA ASP A 7 12.39 24.80 28.27
C ASP A 7 11.90 26.26 28.39
N ARG A 8 12.01 27.04 27.29
CA ARG A 8 11.21 28.24 26.97
C ARG A 8 11.69 28.86 25.65
N HIS A 9 10.85 28.84 24.63
CA HIS A 9 10.35 30.03 23.92
C HIS A 9 9.38 29.60 22.81
N VAL A 10 8.19 29.18 23.25
CA VAL A 10 6.96 29.27 22.46
C VAL A 10 6.37 30.63 22.75
N ARG A 11 6.38 31.53 21.76
CA ARG A 11 5.50 32.71 21.62
C ARG A 11 5.92 33.46 20.35
N LEU A 12 5.15 33.30 19.28
CA LEU A 12 4.62 34.45 18.55
C LEU A 12 3.42 33.98 17.74
N SER A 13 2.25 34.09 18.37
CA SER A 13 0.96 33.90 17.73
C SER A 13 0.56 35.20 17.06
N ARG A 14 -0.15 35.07 15.93
CA ARG A 14 -1.26 35.92 15.50
C ARG A 14 -0.90 37.35 15.12
N HIS A 15 -0.93 37.65 13.82
CA HIS A 15 -1.67 38.77 13.22
C HIS A 15 -1.61 38.68 11.68
N CYS A 16 -2.68 38.21 11.05
CA CYS A 16 -3.21 38.78 9.80
C CYS A 16 -4.53 38.07 9.45
N VAL A 17 -5.61 38.62 9.98
CA VAL A 17 -6.98 38.42 9.49
C VAL A 17 -7.43 39.77 8.96
N LEU A 18 -7.69 39.84 7.66
CA LEU A 18 -8.47 40.82 6.90
C LEU A 18 -8.21 40.44 5.44
N GLY A 19 -9.17 40.05 4.60
CA GLY A 19 -10.60 40.20 4.61
C GLY A 19 -10.99 40.44 3.15
N LEU A 20 -11.73 39.52 2.53
CA LEU A 20 -12.51 39.84 1.33
C LEU A 20 -13.77 38.98 1.35
N VAL A 21 -14.90 39.69 1.27
CA VAL A 21 -16.28 39.23 1.43
C VAL A 21 -17.06 39.63 0.17
N LEU A 22 -18.12 38.85 -0.11
CA LEU A 22 -19.19 38.99 -1.14
C LEU A 22 -18.82 38.54 -2.57
N LEU A 23 -19.59 37.72 -3.31
CA LEU A 23 -21.05 37.50 -3.47
C LEU A 23 -21.33 35.98 -3.76
N LEU A 24 -22.32 35.27 -3.19
CA LEU A 24 -23.81 35.31 -3.23
C LEU A 24 -24.43 34.26 -4.21
N ALA A 25 -25.57 33.72 -3.78
CA ALA A 25 -26.47 32.71 -4.39
C ALA A 25 -26.02 31.24 -4.22
N GLY A 26 -26.68 30.36 -3.45
CA GLY A 26 -28.03 30.35 -2.90
C GLY A 26 -28.81 29.19 -3.52
N HIS A 27 -28.96 28.05 -2.82
CA HIS A 27 -30.08 27.11 -2.93
C HIS A 27 -30.12 26.21 -1.69
N THR A 28 -31.12 26.45 -0.84
CA THR A 28 -31.57 25.55 0.22
C THR A 28 -32.81 24.81 -0.27
N THR A 29 -32.82 23.49 -0.17
CA THR A 29 -34.08 22.72 -0.07
C THR A 29 -33.93 21.66 1.02
N SER A 30 -34.67 21.93 2.10
CA SER A 30 -35.16 21.03 3.13
C SER A 30 -36.09 19.96 2.53
N TYR A 31 -36.00 18.73 3.02
CA TYR A 31 -37.05 17.70 3.19
C TYR A 31 -36.32 16.52 3.85
N GLY A 32 -36.76 15.82 4.89
CA GLY A 32 -38.00 15.76 5.64
C GLY A 32 -37.89 14.46 6.47
N GLN A 33 -38.03 14.58 7.78
CA GLN A 33 -37.99 13.48 8.75
C GLN A 33 -39.35 12.79 8.78
N GLN A 34 -39.40 11.45 8.76
CA GLN A 34 -40.54 10.69 9.28
C GLN A 34 -40.15 9.26 9.67
N ALA A 35 -40.87 8.78 10.68
CA ALA A 35 -40.51 7.71 11.60
C ALA A 35 -41.33 6.43 11.33
N ILE A 36 -40.73 5.30 11.75
CA ILE A 36 -41.31 4.06 12.31
C ILE A 36 -42.47 3.38 11.55
N ALA A 37 -42.21 2.15 11.10
CA ALA A 37 -43.20 1.06 11.18
C ALA A 37 -42.48 -0.30 11.26
N THR A 38 -42.45 -0.90 12.45
CA THR A 38 -42.32 -2.35 12.65
C THR A 38 -43.65 -3.01 12.29
N PRO A 39 -43.61 -4.16 11.59
CA PRO A 39 -44.56 -5.22 11.84
C PRO A 39 -43.80 -6.50 12.19
N ASN A 40 -44.04 -6.96 13.41
CA ASN A 40 -43.73 -8.30 13.88
C ASN A 40 -44.73 -9.25 13.21
N ALA A 41 -44.27 -10.13 12.33
CA ALA A 41 -45.06 -11.24 11.81
C ALA A 41 -44.19 -12.49 11.72
N ALA A 42 -44.51 -13.45 12.58
CA ALA A 42 -43.94 -14.78 12.60
C ALA A 42 -44.18 -15.50 11.26
N VAL A 43 -43.11 -15.95 10.61
CA VAL A 43 -43.18 -16.92 9.51
C VAL A 43 -42.12 -18.00 9.71
N LYS A 44 -42.62 -19.14 10.18
CA LYS A 44 -42.25 -20.53 9.88
C LYS A 44 -40.82 -20.79 9.36
N SER A 45 -40.09 -21.57 10.16
CA SER A 45 -38.98 -22.42 9.74
C SER A 45 -39.35 -23.17 8.46
N SER A 46 -38.61 -22.92 7.38
CA SER A 46 -38.60 -23.75 6.18
C SER A 46 -37.15 -24.00 5.79
N LEU A 47 -36.73 -25.24 6.05
CA LEU A 47 -35.56 -25.84 5.43
C LEU A 47 -35.71 -25.72 3.91
N THR A 48 -34.90 -24.86 3.30
CA THR A 48 -34.68 -24.88 1.86
C THR A 48 -33.19 -25.08 1.65
N ALA A 49 -32.82 -26.33 1.42
CA ALA A 49 -31.56 -26.68 0.80
C ALA A 49 -31.54 -26.12 -0.64
N THR A 50 -30.33 -25.95 -1.18
CA THR A 50 -30.02 -25.55 -2.57
C THR A 50 -30.03 -24.03 -2.73
N THR A 51 -28.93 -23.33 -2.96
CA THR A 51 -27.74 -23.67 -3.76
C THR A 51 -26.61 -22.76 -3.30
N VAL A 52 -25.55 -23.32 -2.72
CA VAL A 52 -24.28 -22.60 -2.62
C VAL A 52 -23.84 -22.40 -4.06
N ALA A 53 -23.81 -21.14 -4.51
CA ALA A 53 -23.20 -20.77 -5.78
C ALA A 53 -21.81 -21.43 -5.88
N PRO A 54 -21.40 -21.91 -7.05
CA PRO A 54 -20.12 -22.59 -7.19
C PRO A 54 -19.03 -21.62 -6.76
N ILE A 55 -18.41 -21.91 -5.62
CA ILE A 55 -17.15 -21.31 -5.22
C ILE A 55 -16.23 -21.47 -6.42
N ASP A 56 -15.73 -20.33 -6.90
CA ASP A 56 -14.88 -20.12 -8.07
C ASP A 56 -14.30 -21.38 -8.70
N SER A 57 -14.50 -21.49 -10.01
CA SER A 57 -13.94 -22.53 -10.87
C SER A 57 -12.41 -22.48 -10.88
N MET A 58 -11.74 -22.95 -9.82
CA MET A 58 -10.31 -23.27 -9.76
C MET A 58 -9.91 -23.94 -8.43
N THR A 59 -10.54 -25.08 -8.16
CA THR A 59 -10.17 -25.99 -7.07
C THR A 59 -8.74 -26.51 -7.28
N PHE A 60 -7.78 -26.05 -6.47
CA PHE A 60 -6.54 -26.80 -6.26
C PHE A 60 -6.91 -28.21 -5.78
N ASP A 61 -6.31 -29.24 -6.39
CA ASP A 61 -6.50 -30.59 -5.92
C ASP A 61 -5.67 -30.76 -4.64
N PHE A 62 -6.35 -30.78 -3.49
CA PHE A 62 -5.74 -30.95 -2.17
C PHE A 62 -4.94 -32.25 -2.05
N ASN A 63 -5.19 -33.24 -2.92
CA ASN A 63 -4.52 -34.54 -2.91
C ASN A 63 -3.23 -34.57 -3.74
N ARG A 64 -2.97 -33.57 -4.59
CA ARG A 64 -1.75 -33.47 -5.40
C ARG A 64 -0.80 -32.44 -4.83
N ASP A 65 0.51 -32.71 -4.89
CA ASP A 65 1.55 -31.79 -4.40
C ASP A 65 1.43 -30.40 -5.03
N ILE A 66 1.38 -29.38 -4.19
CA ILE A 66 1.26 -27.97 -4.59
C ILE A 66 2.53 -27.49 -5.26
N ALA A 67 3.69 -28.06 -4.93
CA ALA A 67 4.92 -27.78 -5.63
C ALA A 67 4.87 -28.17 -7.13
N GLN A 68 3.96 -29.07 -7.51
CA GLN A 68 3.74 -29.45 -8.91
C GLN A 68 2.63 -28.64 -9.58
N GLN A 69 1.67 -28.12 -8.80
CA GLN A 69 0.54 -27.33 -9.29
C GLN A 69 0.84 -25.83 -9.35
N LEU A 70 1.81 -25.33 -8.57
CA LEU A 70 2.27 -23.96 -8.67
C LEU A 70 3.41 -23.82 -9.68
N ILE A 71 3.44 -22.63 -10.27
CA ILE A 71 4.60 -22.14 -11.01
C ILE A 71 5.82 -22.10 -10.06
N PRO A 72 7.04 -22.44 -10.52
CA PRO A 72 8.24 -22.39 -9.69
C PRO A 72 8.43 -21.03 -9.00
N PHE A 73 9.01 -21.07 -7.79
CA PHE A 73 9.24 -19.91 -6.93
C PHE A 73 9.85 -18.70 -7.66
N ASP A 74 10.79 -18.93 -8.58
CA ASP A 74 11.47 -17.86 -9.32
C ASP A 74 10.52 -17.04 -10.21
N GLU A 75 9.49 -17.67 -10.78
CA GLU A 75 8.48 -16.97 -11.59
C GLU A 75 7.46 -16.23 -10.72
N ILE A 76 7.06 -16.83 -9.58
CA ILE A 76 6.25 -16.13 -8.56
C ILE A 76 7.00 -14.89 -8.06
N TYR A 77 8.31 -15.01 -7.83
CA TYR A 77 9.15 -13.89 -7.41
C TYR A 77 9.25 -12.79 -8.47
N LYS A 78 9.40 -13.13 -9.76
CA LYS A 78 9.37 -12.14 -10.85
C LYS A 78 8.03 -11.41 -10.91
N LEU A 79 6.93 -12.13 -10.72
CA LEU A 79 5.59 -11.55 -10.72
C LEU A 79 5.38 -10.65 -9.49
N ALA A 80 5.81 -11.10 -8.31
CA ALA A 80 5.78 -10.32 -7.09
C ALA A 80 6.64 -9.04 -7.21
N LEU A 81 7.82 -9.09 -7.84
CA LEU A 81 8.61 -7.89 -8.11
C LEU A 81 7.89 -6.89 -9.02
N ALA A 82 7.14 -7.38 -10.02
CA ALA A 82 6.40 -6.53 -10.94
C ALA A 82 5.18 -5.86 -10.30
N TYR A 83 4.54 -6.51 -9.31
CA TYR A 83 3.28 -6.06 -8.73
C TYR A 83 3.37 -5.55 -7.28
N SER A 84 4.45 -5.84 -6.55
CA SER A 84 4.61 -5.45 -5.14
C SER A 84 4.49 -3.93 -4.93
N PRO A 85 3.51 -3.47 -4.11
CA PRO A 85 3.37 -2.05 -3.78
C PRO A 85 4.59 -1.48 -3.08
N SER A 86 5.23 -2.25 -2.20
CA SER A 86 6.40 -1.82 -1.42
C SER A 86 7.60 -1.51 -2.32
N VAL A 87 7.88 -2.37 -3.31
CA VAL A 87 8.98 -2.14 -4.26
C VAL A 87 8.65 -0.97 -5.20
N LYS A 88 7.40 -0.84 -5.65
CA LYS A 88 6.95 0.31 -6.46
C LYS A 88 7.09 1.64 -5.72
N PHE A 89 6.71 1.67 -4.44
CA PHE A 89 6.84 2.85 -3.60
C PHE A 89 8.31 3.27 -3.44
N GLU A 90 9.18 2.34 -3.07
CA GLU A 90 10.62 2.63 -2.93
C GLU A 90 11.27 3.00 -4.28
N GLY A 91 10.78 2.43 -5.39
CA GLY A 91 11.15 2.85 -6.74
C GLY A 91 10.74 4.28 -7.06
N ALA A 92 9.52 4.68 -6.73
CA ALA A 92 9.04 6.05 -6.91
C ALA A 92 9.82 7.06 -6.05
N VAL A 93 10.14 6.70 -4.81
CA VAL A 93 10.99 7.51 -3.91
C VAL A 93 12.40 7.68 -4.49
N SER A 94 13.01 6.61 -5.00
CA SER A 94 14.33 6.67 -5.63
C SER A 94 14.32 7.56 -6.90
N ASN A 95 13.28 7.45 -7.73
CA ASN A 95 13.08 8.31 -8.90
C ASN A 95 12.91 9.79 -8.51
N SER A 96 12.16 10.08 -7.43
CA SER A 96 12.02 11.43 -6.90
C SER A 96 13.37 12.01 -6.44
N GLN A 97 14.22 11.22 -5.79
CA GLN A 97 15.55 11.67 -5.37
C GLN A 97 16.52 11.82 -6.54
N MET A 98 16.39 10.99 -7.58
CA MET A 98 17.12 11.16 -8.83
C MET A 98 16.76 12.50 -9.50
N ALA A 99 15.47 12.83 -9.57
CA ALA A 99 15.00 14.11 -10.09
C ALA A 99 15.53 15.29 -9.24
N ALA A 100 15.52 15.18 -7.91
CA ALA A 100 16.09 16.19 -7.02
C ALA A 100 17.61 16.37 -7.24
N PHE A 101 18.36 15.28 -7.44
CA PHE A 101 19.77 15.34 -7.79
C PHE A 101 20.01 16.02 -9.15
N GLN A 102 19.21 15.70 -10.17
CA GLN A 102 19.31 16.38 -11.47
C GLN A 102 18.95 17.86 -11.36
N LEU A 103 17.90 18.21 -10.62
CA LEU A 103 17.51 19.59 -10.35
C LEU A 103 18.64 20.37 -9.66
N SER A 104 19.32 19.77 -8.68
CA SER A 104 20.46 20.40 -7.99
C SER A 104 21.62 20.74 -8.95
N LYS A 105 21.80 19.95 -10.01
CA LYS A 105 22.77 20.26 -11.08
C LYS A 105 22.28 21.38 -11.98
N LEU A 106 21.00 21.35 -12.36
CA LEU A 106 20.39 22.32 -13.27
C LEU A 106 20.15 23.68 -12.61
N GLN A 107 20.11 23.78 -11.29
CA GLN A 107 19.99 25.06 -10.58
C GLN A 107 21.05 26.08 -10.98
N VAL A 108 22.24 25.66 -11.44
CA VAL A 108 23.25 26.60 -11.94
C VAL A 108 22.77 27.36 -13.19
N LEU A 109 21.89 26.76 -13.99
CA LEU A 109 21.28 27.42 -15.15
C LEU A 109 20.22 28.46 -14.72
N GLN A 110 19.63 28.34 -13.52
CA GLN A 110 18.62 29.31 -13.04
C GLN A 110 19.20 30.70 -12.76
N ASN A 111 20.52 30.77 -12.58
CA ASN A 111 21.23 32.03 -12.37
C ASN A 111 21.42 32.83 -13.66
N VAL A 112 21.09 32.25 -14.82
CA VAL A 112 21.13 32.91 -16.12
C VAL A 112 19.69 33.08 -16.59
N THR A 113 19.19 34.31 -16.53
CA THR A 113 17.82 34.62 -16.99
C THR A 113 17.89 35.61 -18.14
N GLY A 114 17.24 35.28 -19.25
CA GLY A 114 16.96 36.25 -20.30
C GLY A 114 15.74 37.06 -19.91
N PHE A 115 15.82 38.39 -20.01
CA PHE A 115 14.67 39.26 -19.82
C PHE A 115 14.44 40.09 -21.07
N ALA A 116 13.18 40.21 -21.47
CA ALA A 116 12.73 41.13 -22.49
C ALA A 116 11.56 41.89 -21.88
N ASN A 117 11.78 43.17 -21.56
CA ASN A 117 10.79 44.05 -21.00
C ASN A 117 10.42 45.10 -22.04
N TYR A 118 9.12 45.28 -22.24
CA TYR A 118 8.57 46.40 -23.00
C TYR A 118 7.83 47.30 -22.01
N SER A 119 8.29 48.53 -21.84
CA SER A 119 7.60 49.52 -21.00
C SER A 119 7.12 50.68 -21.84
N THR A 120 5.84 51.00 -21.73
CA THR A 120 5.23 52.21 -22.27
C THR A 120 4.56 52.95 -21.12
N GLY A 121 4.90 54.22 -20.92
CA GLY A 121 4.44 55.01 -19.77
C GLY A 121 4.95 56.45 -19.78
N ASN A 122 4.14 57.36 -19.24
CA ASN A 122 4.43 58.78 -19.16
C ASN A 122 5.37 59.06 -17.97
N GLN A 123 6.61 59.51 -18.21
CA GLN A 123 7.62 59.77 -17.16
C GLN A 123 7.47 61.15 -16.49
N ALA A 124 6.26 61.68 -16.36
CA ALA A 124 6.03 63.03 -15.82
C ALA A 124 6.37 63.21 -14.32
N ILE A 125 6.76 62.15 -13.59
CA ILE A 125 6.96 62.20 -12.11
C ILE A 125 8.44 62.31 -11.69
N LEU A 126 9.42 62.18 -12.60
CA LEU A 126 10.86 62.30 -12.27
C LEU A 126 11.51 63.61 -12.76
N SER A 127 10.72 64.58 -13.24
CA SER A 127 11.20 65.85 -13.80
C SER A 127 11.08 67.05 -12.84
N THR A 128 11.06 66.83 -11.51
CA THR A 128 11.06 67.93 -10.51
C THR A 128 12.47 68.47 -10.23
N GLY A 129 13.25 68.68 -11.29
CA GLY A 129 14.60 69.24 -11.25
C GLY A 129 14.83 70.22 -12.40
N THR A 130 14.24 71.41 -12.26
CA THR A 130 14.57 72.66 -12.95
C THR A 130 14.36 72.72 -14.48
N ASN A 131 13.31 73.46 -14.87
CA ASN A 131 12.92 73.98 -16.21
C ASN A 131 11.69 73.31 -16.83
N ALA A 132 10.52 73.76 -16.34
CA ALA A 132 9.21 73.48 -16.92
C ALA A 132 8.95 74.37 -18.15
N SER A 133 9.42 73.95 -19.33
CA SER A 133 8.95 74.51 -20.60
C SER A 133 8.98 73.53 -21.79
N ASP A 134 9.25 72.25 -21.57
CA ASP A 134 9.20 71.22 -22.62
C ASP A 134 8.43 69.98 -22.13
N GLN A 135 7.22 70.23 -21.63
CA GLN A 135 6.30 69.22 -21.11
C GLN A 135 5.30 68.79 -22.19
N LEU A 136 5.78 68.55 -23.41
CA LEU A 136 5.02 67.85 -24.45
C LEU A 136 5.72 66.55 -24.81
N GLY A 137 5.19 65.45 -24.28
CA GLY A 137 5.25 64.17 -24.98
C GLY A 137 6.51 63.34 -24.84
N GLN A 138 7.16 63.31 -23.67
CA GLN A 138 8.14 62.25 -23.40
C GLN A 138 7.43 60.93 -23.03
N ILE A 139 6.66 60.39 -24.00
CA ILE A 139 6.25 58.99 -24.00
C ILE A 139 7.53 58.18 -24.24
N SER A 140 8.12 57.67 -23.15
CA SER A 140 9.30 56.84 -23.23
C SER A 140 8.86 55.41 -23.57
N ASN A 141 8.81 55.10 -24.87
CA ASN A 141 8.70 53.73 -25.35
C ASN A 141 10.09 53.10 -25.34
N GLY A 142 10.34 52.23 -24.36
CA GLY A 142 11.63 51.56 -24.20
C GLY A 142 11.48 50.04 -24.35
N TYR A 143 12.27 49.46 -25.25
CA TYR A 143 12.51 48.03 -25.28
C TYR A 143 13.81 47.76 -24.52
N ARG A 144 13.75 46.92 -23.48
CA ARG A 144 14.95 46.46 -22.76
C ARG A 144 15.02 44.95 -22.85
N ALA A 145 15.90 44.46 -23.72
CA ALA A 145 16.31 43.07 -23.73
C ALA A 145 17.70 42.96 -23.11
N GLY A 146 17.93 41.92 -22.32
CA GLY A 146 19.22 41.67 -21.71
C GLY A 146 19.28 40.28 -21.08
N VAL A 147 20.50 39.85 -20.77
CA VAL A 147 20.74 38.64 -19.98
C VAL A 147 21.16 39.09 -18.60
N ASN A 148 20.44 38.67 -17.57
CA ASN A 148 20.85 38.84 -16.19
C ASN A 148 21.57 37.58 -15.73
N VAL A 149 22.79 37.74 -15.23
CA VAL A 149 23.53 36.67 -14.59
C VAL A 149 23.75 37.04 -13.13
N ALA A 150 23.14 36.28 -12.22
CA ALA A 150 23.23 36.50 -10.78
C ALA A 150 24.00 35.35 -10.13
N PHE A 151 25.22 35.60 -9.65
CA PHE A 151 26.00 34.63 -8.90
C PHE A 151 25.97 34.96 -7.41
N SER A 152 25.39 34.08 -6.59
CA SER A 152 25.48 34.20 -5.13
C SER A 152 26.78 33.58 -4.62
N VAL A 153 27.41 34.14 -3.57
CA VAL A 153 28.58 33.53 -2.92
C VAL A 153 28.24 32.14 -2.36
N HIS A 154 26.99 31.94 -1.92
CA HIS A 154 26.45 30.65 -1.49
C HIS A 154 26.48 29.60 -2.61
N ASP A 155 26.31 30.02 -3.85
CA ASP A 155 26.37 29.16 -5.01
C ASP A 155 27.80 28.69 -5.36
N LEU A 156 28.82 29.39 -4.89
CA LEU A 156 30.21 29.02 -5.15
C LEU A 156 30.71 27.97 -4.15
N PHE A 157 30.35 28.12 -2.88
CA PHE A 157 30.86 27.27 -1.79
C PHE A 157 29.84 26.24 -1.29
N GLY A 158 28.54 26.56 -1.28
CA GLY A 158 27.48 25.69 -0.76
C GLY A 158 26.95 24.66 -1.76
N ARG A 159 26.93 24.98 -3.06
CA ARG A 159 26.44 24.09 -4.13
C ARG A 159 27.12 22.72 -4.21
N PRO A 160 28.46 22.58 -4.20
CA PRO A 160 29.07 21.26 -4.26
C PRO A 160 28.64 20.36 -3.09
N GLN A 161 28.40 20.96 -1.91
CA GLN A 161 27.88 20.24 -0.74
C GLN A 161 26.42 19.82 -0.94
N GLN A 162 25.58 20.68 -1.52
CA GLN A 162 24.18 20.35 -1.85
C GLN A 162 24.08 19.22 -2.88
N VAL A 163 24.89 19.26 -3.95
CA VAL A 163 24.93 18.20 -4.97
C VAL A 163 25.44 16.89 -4.35
N ARG A 164 26.44 16.96 -3.47
CA ARG A 164 26.94 15.78 -2.73
C ARG A 164 25.88 15.20 -1.81
N LEU A 165 25.12 16.04 -1.11
CA LEU A 165 24.01 15.61 -0.27
C LEU A 165 22.90 14.95 -1.10
N ALA A 166 22.48 15.57 -2.20
CA ALA A 166 21.47 15.02 -3.09
C ALA A 166 21.91 13.67 -3.70
N ARG A 167 23.21 13.54 -4.05
CA ARG A 167 23.80 12.27 -4.50
C ARG A 167 23.74 11.20 -3.42
N ALA A 168 24.20 11.53 -2.20
CA ALA A 168 24.19 10.59 -1.08
C ALA A 168 22.76 10.13 -0.74
N ASN A 169 21.78 11.04 -0.79
CA ASN A 169 20.36 10.69 -0.61
C ASN A 169 19.86 9.77 -1.72
N TYR A 170 20.20 10.04 -2.98
CA TYR A 170 19.84 9.15 -4.09
C TYR A 170 20.46 7.75 -3.92
N GLU A 171 21.74 7.66 -3.59
CA GLU A 171 22.43 6.38 -3.32
C GLU A 171 21.80 5.63 -2.14
N ALA A 172 21.47 6.33 -1.05
CA ALA A 172 20.78 5.74 0.10
C ALA A 172 19.40 5.19 -0.27
N THR A 173 18.61 5.92 -1.07
CA THR A 173 17.29 5.42 -1.53
C THR A 173 17.41 4.26 -2.51
N LYS A 174 18.48 4.20 -3.31
CA LYS A 174 18.77 3.05 -4.17
C LYS A 174 19.06 1.80 -3.35
N GLU A 175 19.87 1.90 -2.29
CA GLU A 175 20.10 0.76 -1.38
C GLU A 175 18.84 0.38 -0.61
N ARG A 176 18.05 1.36 -0.17
CA ARG A 176 16.76 1.11 0.48
C ARG A 176 15.80 0.31 -0.41
N ARG A 177 15.74 0.62 -1.71
CA ARG A 177 14.99 -0.19 -2.68
C ARG A 177 15.52 -1.63 -2.77
N ARG A 178 16.85 -1.83 -2.83
CA ARG A 178 17.42 -3.19 -2.85
C ARG A 178 17.08 -3.98 -1.59
N ILE A 179 17.10 -3.33 -0.42
CA ILE A 179 16.68 -3.94 0.84
C ILE A 179 15.21 -4.36 0.76
N ALA A 180 14.33 -3.53 0.20
CA ALA A 180 12.94 -3.88 0.00
C ALA A 180 12.75 -5.08 -0.95
N GLU A 181 13.55 -5.19 -2.01
CA GLU A 181 13.54 -6.35 -2.93
C GLU A 181 14.01 -7.64 -2.23
N ILE A 182 15.08 -7.57 -1.43
CA ILE A 182 15.58 -8.71 -0.63
C ILE A 182 14.54 -9.12 0.42
N GLN A 183 13.93 -8.15 1.09
CA GLN A 183 12.90 -8.40 2.09
C GLN A 183 11.68 -9.07 1.47
N LEU A 184 11.23 -8.58 0.31
CA LEU A 184 10.15 -9.19 -0.47
C LEU A 184 10.48 -10.66 -0.81
N LYS A 185 11.71 -10.93 -1.27
CA LYS A 185 12.15 -12.30 -1.58
C LYS A 185 12.07 -13.22 -0.37
N ARG A 186 12.57 -12.75 0.78
CA ARG A 186 12.57 -13.51 2.04
C ARG A 186 11.16 -13.82 2.51
N ASP A 187 10.29 -12.81 2.49
CA ASP A 187 8.92 -12.94 2.99
C ASP A 187 8.10 -13.85 2.07
N LEU A 188 8.28 -13.72 0.75
CA LEU A 188 7.66 -14.62 -0.23
C LEU A 188 8.14 -16.06 -0.05
N PHE A 189 9.45 -16.26 0.20
CA PHE A 189 10.00 -17.58 0.45
C PHE A 189 9.37 -18.22 1.70
N ASN A 190 9.27 -17.47 2.80
CA ASN A 190 8.64 -17.98 4.02
C ASN A 190 7.17 -18.35 3.78
N MET A 191 6.38 -17.51 3.10
CA MET A 191 4.98 -17.82 2.77
C MET A 191 4.84 -19.06 1.89
N TYR A 192 5.73 -19.21 0.90
CA TYR A 192 5.77 -20.39 0.05
C TYR A 192 6.06 -21.66 0.86
N GLN A 193 7.04 -21.61 1.77
CA GLN A 193 7.38 -22.74 2.64
C GLN A 193 6.24 -23.06 3.62
N ASP A 194 5.58 -22.04 4.18
CA ASP A 194 4.43 -22.19 5.07
C ASP A 194 3.23 -22.82 4.35
N LEU A 195 3.03 -22.50 3.07
CA LEU A 195 2.01 -23.13 2.23
C LEU A 195 2.31 -24.63 2.01
N LEU A 196 3.54 -24.96 1.63
CA LEU A 196 3.97 -26.35 1.45
C LEU A 196 3.85 -27.15 2.76
N LEU A 197 4.22 -26.54 3.88
CA LEU A 197 4.08 -27.16 5.20
C LEU A 197 2.60 -27.41 5.55
N ALA A 198 1.75 -26.40 5.37
CA ALA A 198 0.31 -26.52 5.64
C ALA A 198 -0.34 -27.63 4.80
N GLN A 199 0.08 -27.79 3.55
CA GLN A 199 -0.37 -28.91 2.71
C GLN A 199 0.05 -30.26 3.27
N LYS A 200 1.34 -30.42 3.63
CA LYS A 200 1.84 -31.69 4.20
C LYS A 200 1.09 -32.05 5.48
N ILE A 201 0.84 -31.07 6.34
CA ILE A 201 0.04 -31.26 7.56
C ILE A 201 -1.38 -31.69 7.19
N LEU A 202 -2.04 -31.01 6.25
CA LEU A 202 -3.38 -31.37 5.79
C LEU A 202 -3.43 -32.82 5.28
N GLN A 203 -2.47 -33.24 4.46
CA GLN A 203 -2.41 -34.61 3.96
C GLN A 203 -2.25 -35.65 5.09
N ILE A 204 -1.41 -35.35 6.09
CA ILE A 204 -1.27 -36.21 7.26
C ILE A 204 -2.61 -36.30 8.01
N ARG A 205 -3.26 -35.17 8.28
CA ARG A 205 -4.56 -35.14 8.98
C ARG A 205 -5.66 -35.87 8.22
N LEU A 206 -5.68 -35.78 6.89
CA LEU A 206 -6.62 -36.53 6.07
C LEU A 206 -6.39 -38.04 6.18
N ARG A 207 -5.12 -38.51 6.21
CA ARG A 207 -4.82 -39.94 6.45
C ARG A 207 -5.22 -40.36 7.86
N ASP A 208 -4.95 -39.53 8.87
CA ASP A 208 -5.36 -39.78 10.25
C ASP A 208 -6.89 -39.90 10.38
N ASP A 209 -7.65 -39.06 9.68
CA ASP A 209 -9.12 -39.11 9.64
C ASP A 209 -9.64 -40.41 9.02
N GLN A 210 -9.03 -40.88 7.93
CA GLN A 210 -9.39 -42.17 7.34
C GLN A 210 -9.08 -43.33 8.28
N ALA A 211 -7.93 -43.30 8.96
CA ALA A 211 -7.56 -44.31 9.94
C ALA A 211 -8.51 -44.30 11.15
N SER A 212 -8.86 -43.11 11.66
CA SER A 212 -9.79 -42.97 12.78
C SER A 212 -11.22 -43.38 12.41
N LEU A 213 -11.66 -43.11 11.17
CA LEU A 213 -12.94 -43.58 10.65
C LEU A 213 -12.98 -45.10 10.56
N ALA A 214 -11.91 -45.73 10.08
CA ALA A 214 -11.81 -47.18 10.02
C ALA A 214 -11.86 -47.80 11.42
N ALA A 215 -11.13 -47.24 12.39
CA ALA A 215 -11.14 -47.69 13.78
C ALA A 215 -12.53 -47.53 14.43
N TYR A 216 -13.21 -46.40 14.19
CA TYR A 216 -14.58 -46.18 14.65
C TYR A 216 -15.55 -47.24 14.10
N ARG A 217 -15.51 -47.52 12.79
CA ARG A 217 -16.35 -48.54 12.14
C ARG A 217 -16.07 -49.95 12.64
N ILE A 218 -14.80 -50.30 12.85
CA ILE A 218 -14.42 -51.59 13.43
C ILE A 218 -14.97 -51.71 14.85
N GLY A 219 -14.78 -50.66 15.67
CA GLY A 219 -15.32 -50.62 17.03
C GLY A 219 -16.84 -50.76 17.06
N GLU A 220 -17.56 -50.12 16.14
CA GLU A 220 -19.02 -50.24 16.06
C GLU A 220 -19.47 -51.69 15.75
N VAL A 221 -18.78 -52.35 14.81
CA VAL A 221 -19.04 -53.77 14.50
C VAL A 221 -18.69 -54.69 15.68
N GLU A 222 -17.61 -54.41 16.41
CA GLU A 222 -17.21 -55.19 17.58
C GLU A 222 -18.16 -54.99 18.77
N LEU A 223 -18.69 -53.78 18.96
CA LEU A 223 -19.69 -53.47 19.98
C LEU A 223 -20.99 -54.22 19.70
N GLN A 224 -21.45 -54.22 18.44
CA GLN A 224 -22.62 -54.98 18.02
C GLN A 224 -22.47 -56.49 18.25
N LYS A 225 -21.24 -56.99 18.15
CA LYS A 225 -20.89 -58.40 18.45
C LYS A 225 -20.62 -58.65 19.94
N GLY A 226 -20.75 -57.63 20.80
CA GLY A 226 -20.48 -57.72 22.24
C GLY A 226 -19.02 -57.96 22.61
N LYS A 227 -18.07 -57.73 21.68
CA LYS A 227 -16.64 -57.98 21.88
C LYS A 227 -15.92 -56.86 22.62
N ILE A 228 -16.44 -55.64 22.54
CA ILE A 228 -15.90 -54.47 23.24
C ILE A 228 -16.98 -53.82 24.10
N THR A 229 -16.56 -53.05 25.10
CA THR A 229 -17.50 -52.33 25.97
C THR A 229 -17.96 -51.01 25.33
N PRO A 230 -19.16 -50.51 25.68
CA PRO A 230 -19.66 -49.21 25.20
C PRO A 230 -18.72 -48.04 25.50
N GLU A 231 -17.99 -48.08 26.62
CA GLU A 231 -17.02 -47.04 27.00
C GLU A 231 -15.86 -46.96 26.01
N THR A 232 -15.38 -48.12 25.54
CA THR A 232 -14.30 -48.21 24.55
C THR A 232 -14.76 -47.66 23.19
N HIS A 233 -16.01 -47.93 22.81
CA HIS A 233 -16.60 -47.37 21.60
C HIS A 233 -16.79 -45.84 21.70
N ALA A 234 -17.25 -45.34 22.86
CA ALA A 234 -17.38 -43.90 23.10
C ALA A 234 -16.03 -43.17 23.01
N PHE A 235 -14.95 -43.78 23.50
CA PHE A 235 -13.58 -43.25 23.33
C PHE A 235 -13.20 -43.14 21.84
N ASN A 236 -13.43 -44.19 21.04
CA ASN A 236 -13.15 -44.17 19.60
C ASN A 236 -14.00 -43.12 18.86
N SER A 237 -15.27 -42.95 19.25
CA SER A 237 -16.15 -41.91 18.71
C SER A 237 -15.62 -40.50 19.01
N ASN A 238 -15.21 -40.24 20.26
CA ASN A 238 -14.63 -38.95 20.64
C ASN A 238 -13.34 -38.67 19.87
N ARG A 239 -12.46 -39.67 19.72
CA ARG A 239 -11.22 -39.53 18.93
C ARG A 239 -11.50 -39.24 17.46
N TYR A 240 -12.54 -39.84 16.88
CA TYR A 240 -12.95 -39.54 15.51
C TYR A 240 -13.48 -38.10 15.37
N ALA A 241 -14.33 -37.66 16.30
CA ALA A 241 -14.83 -36.28 16.32
C ALA A 241 -13.69 -35.25 16.48
N GLU A 242 -12.70 -35.53 17.33
CA GLU A 242 -11.51 -34.71 17.49
C GLU A 242 -10.68 -34.65 16.19
N THR A 243 -10.43 -35.81 15.57
CA THR A 243 -9.68 -35.89 14.31
C THR A 243 -10.36 -35.08 13.21
N LYS A 244 -11.69 -35.17 13.10
CA LYS A 244 -12.48 -34.33 12.17
C LYS A 244 -12.27 -32.84 12.40
N SER A 245 -12.33 -32.39 13.66
CA SER A 245 -12.06 -31.00 14.01
C SER A 245 -10.65 -30.57 13.56
N THR A 246 -9.63 -31.40 13.80
CA THR A 246 -8.25 -31.08 13.40
C THR A 246 -8.05 -31.03 11.88
N VAL A 247 -8.78 -31.85 11.11
CA VAL A 247 -8.78 -31.78 9.64
C VAL A 247 -9.34 -30.46 9.15
N GLU A 248 -10.48 -30.03 9.68
CA GLU A 248 -11.10 -28.77 9.28
C GLU A 248 -10.24 -27.56 9.65
N GLN A 249 -9.55 -27.62 10.80
CA GLN A 249 -8.55 -26.61 11.17
C GLN A 249 -7.38 -26.60 10.17
N ALA A 250 -6.84 -27.76 9.80
CA ALA A 250 -5.74 -27.86 8.84
C ALA A 250 -6.16 -27.35 7.44
N LYS A 251 -7.38 -27.65 6.99
CA LYS A 251 -7.95 -27.12 5.74
C LYS A 251 -8.05 -25.60 5.79
N THR A 252 -8.56 -25.07 6.89
CA THR A 252 -8.69 -23.61 7.08
C THR A 252 -7.32 -22.94 7.03
N GLN A 253 -6.32 -23.49 7.71
CA GLN A 253 -4.97 -22.94 7.70
C GLN A 253 -4.35 -22.98 6.29
N PHE A 254 -4.57 -24.07 5.57
CA PHE A 254 -4.12 -24.21 4.20
C PHE A 254 -4.72 -23.14 3.28
N ILE A 255 -6.04 -22.93 3.34
CA ILE A 255 -6.76 -21.91 2.58
C ILE A 255 -6.26 -20.50 2.94
N LYS A 256 -6.03 -20.21 4.23
CA LYS A 256 -5.47 -18.93 4.67
C LYS A 256 -4.09 -18.67 4.08
N ASN A 257 -3.21 -19.67 4.06
CA ASN A 257 -1.86 -19.54 3.52
C ASN A 257 -1.90 -19.28 2.01
N ILE A 258 -2.85 -19.88 1.28
CA ILE A 258 -3.08 -19.60 -0.14
C ILE A 258 -3.45 -18.12 -0.35
N TYR A 259 -4.47 -17.62 0.36
CA TYR A 259 -4.93 -16.24 0.20
C TYR A 259 -3.87 -15.22 0.67
N ALA A 260 -3.08 -15.56 1.68
CA ALA A 260 -1.95 -14.73 2.10
C ALA A 260 -0.91 -14.58 0.98
N LEU A 261 -0.60 -15.68 0.28
CA LEU A 261 0.31 -15.65 -0.87
C LEU A 261 -0.26 -14.80 -2.02
N GLU A 262 -1.55 -14.96 -2.32
CA GLU A 262 -2.24 -14.17 -3.35
C GLU A 262 -2.16 -12.66 -3.08
N LEU A 263 -2.51 -12.25 -1.86
CA LEU A 263 -2.47 -10.85 -1.46
C LEU A 263 -1.04 -10.28 -1.50
N PHE A 264 -0.04 -11.09 -1.17
CA PHE A 264 1.34 -10.65 -1.13
C PHE A 264 1.96 -10.51 -2.53
N VAL A 265 1.63 -11.42 -3.45
CA VAL A 265 2.07 -11.35 -4.86
C VAL A 265 1.27 -10.28 -5.62
N GLY A 266 0.03 -10.01 -5.20
CA GLY A 266 -0.86 -9.05 -5.85
C GLY A 266 -1.45 -9.57 -7.16
N VAL A 267 -1.44 -10.89 -7.37
CA VAL A 267 -1.99 -11.55 -8.54
C VAL A 267 -2.89 -12.70 -8.09
N PRO A 268 -4.08 -12.87 -8.69
CA PRO A 268 -5.00 -13.91 -8.31
C PRO A 268 -4.45 -15.31 -8.57
N ILE A 269 -4.83 -16.24 -7.70
CA ILE A 269 -4.39 -17.64 -7.64
C ILE A 269 -4.42 -18.36 -8.99
N TYR A 270 -5.38 -18.04 -9.85
CA TYR A 270 -5.52 -18.68 -11.16
C TYR A 270 -4.31 -18.49 -12.07
N GLN A 271 -3.57 -17.38 -11.91
CA GLN A 271 -2.35 -17.12 -12.68
C GLN A 271 -1.12 -17.78 -12.05
N LEU A 272 -1.23 -18.32 -10.83
CA LEU A 272 -0.18 -19.03 -10.12
C LEU A 272 -0.27 -20.55 -10.30
N LYS A 273 -1.35 -21.04 -10.89
CA LYS A 273 -1.54 -22.44 -11.26
C LYS A 273 -0.80 -22.72 -12.57
N ARG A 274 0.11 -23.71 -12.54
CA ARG A 274 0.71 -24.26 -13.75
C ARG A 274 -0.40 -24.97 -14.54
N SER A 275 -0.66 -24.49 -15.76
CA SER A 275 -1.56 -25.12 -16.73
C SER A 275 -1.15 -26.55 -17.04
#